data_AF-A0A2M8ERL1-F1
#
_entry.id   AF-A0A2M8ERL1-F1
#
_cell.length_a   1.000
_cell.length_b   1.000
_cell.length_c   1.000
_cell.angle_alpha   90.00
_cell.angle_beta   90.00
_cell.angle_gamma   90.00
#
_symmetry.space_group_name_H-M   'P 1'
#
loop_
_entity.id
_entity.type
_entity.pdbx_description
1 polymer ?
#
loop_
_entity_poly.entity_id
_entity_poly.type
_entity_poly.pdbx_seq_one_letter_code
_entity_poly.pdbx_strand_id
1 'polypeptide(L)' 'MSKAIYSKVHKYIVEQLKKARKEAGLEQAEVAKLLGKTQSHVSKVEAGQRRIDIVQLKEFAKIYKKSVDFFIK' A
#
# COMPACT_ATOMS: atom_id res chain seq x y z
N MET A 1 -15.06 9.27 -17.86
CA MET A 1 -14.62 10.36 -16.95
C MET A 1 -15.00 10.06 -15.48
N SER A 2 -14.40 9.02 -14.89
CA SER A 2 -14.59 8.61 -13.48
C SER A 2 -13.27 8.59 -12.69
N LYS A 3 -12.16 8.97 -13.33
CA LYS A 3 -10.80 8.84 -12.79
C LYS A 3 -10.51 9.74 -11.59
N ALA A 4 -11.21 10.87 -11.43
CA ALA A 4 -10.87 11.88 -10.42
C ALA A 4 -11.23 11.48 -8.98
N ILE A 5 -12.32 10.75 -8.77
CA ILE A 5 -12.70 10.24 -7.44
C ILE A 5 -11.77 9.08 -7.06
N TYR A 6 -11.58 8.13 -7.98
CA TYR A 6 -10.66 7.01 -7.81
C TYR A 6 -9.22 7.49 -7.58
N SER A 7 -8.76 8.57 -8.22
CA SER A 7 -7.40 9.08 -8.01
C SER A 7 -7.20 9.68 -6.62
N LYS A 8 -8.20 10.36 -6.04
CA LYS A 8 -8.12 10.89 -4.68
C LYS A 8 -8.11 9.77 -3.64
N VAL A 9 -9.01 8.79 -3.77
CA VAL A 9 -9.07 7.63 -2.86
C VAL A 9 -7.81 6.78 -2.99
N HIS A 10 -7.36 6.52 -4.22
CA HIS A 10 -6.13 5.75 -4.47
C HIS A 10 -4.89 6.45 -3.92
N LYS A 11 -4.78 7.78 -4.10
CA LYS A 11 -3.69 8.56 -3.51
C LYS A 11 -3.70 8.46 -1.99
N TYR A 12 -4.87 8.55 -1.35
CA TYR A 12 -5.00 8.37 0.10
C TYR A 12 -4.52 6.98 0.56
N ILE A 13 -4.97 5.91 -0.09
CA ILE A 13 -4.55 4.54 0.22
C ILE A 13 -3.02 4.41 0.13
N VAL A 14 -2.43 4.94 -0.94
CA VAL A 14 -0.98 4.91 -1.17
C VAL A 14 -0.21 5.68 -0.08
N GLU A 15 -0.71 6.84 0.33
CA GLU A 15 -0.14 7.61 1.44
C GLU A 15 -0.24 6.85 2.77
N GLN A 16 -1.37 6.18 3.05
CA GLN A 16 -1.53 5.36 4.24
C GLN A 16 -0.62 4.12 4.23
N LEU A 17 -0.42 3.48 3.08
CA LEU A 17 0.53 2.37 2.94
C LEU A 17 1.96 2.80 3.27
N LYS A 18 2.39 3.94 2.72
CA LYS A 18 3.72 4.50 2.98
C LYS A 18 3.88 4.89 4.45
N LYS A 19 2.84 5.47 5.06
CA LYS A 19 2.80 5.81 6.48
C LYS A 19 2.90 4.56 7.36
N ALA A 20 2.05 3.57 7.12
CA ALA A 20 2.02 2.32 7.86
C ALA A 20 3.36 1.56 7.77
N ARG A 21 4.00 1.54 6.59
CA ARG A 21 5.33 0.96 6.43
C ARG A 21 6.38 1.64 7.31
N LYS A 22 6.41 2.98 7.28
CA LYS A 22 7.35 3.75 8.10
C LYS A 22 7.11 3.57 9.59
N GLU A 23 5.86 3.54 10.03
CA GLU A 23 5.49 3.27 11.43
C GLU A 23 5.86 1.85 11.86
N ALA A 24 5.82 0.88 10.94
CA ALA A 24 6.30 -0.47 11.17
C ALA A 24 7.85 -0.59 11.16
N GLY A 25 8.57 0.49 10.82
CA GLY A 25 10.03 0.50 10.73
C GLY A 25 10.61 -0.33 9.58
N LEU A 26 9.81 -0.62 8.55
CA LEU A 26 10.20 -1.52 7.45
C LEU A 26 10.72 -0.76 6.23
N GLU A 27 11.75 -1.30 5.60
CA GLU A 27 12.18 -0.90 4.26
C GLU A 27 11.28 -1.51 3.18
N GLN A 28 11.24 -0.89 1.99
CA GLN A 28 10.46 -1.42 0.87
C GLN A 28 10.91 -2.82 0.45
N ALA A 29 12.20 -3.13 0.58
CA ALA A 29 12.75 -4.45 0.28
C ALA A 29 12.28 -5.53 1.26
N GLU A 30 12.16 -5.19 2.55
CA GLU A 30 11.67 -6.11 3.57
C GLU A 30 10.19 -6.43 3.35
N VAL A 31 9.37 -5.42 3.07
CA VAL A 31 7.96 -5.62 2.72
C VAL A 31 7.83 -6.47 1.46
N ALA A 32 8.65 -6.20 0.44
CA ALA A 32 8.64 -6.98 -0.79
C ALA A 32 8.96 -8.46 -0.54
N LYS A 33 9.95 -8.74 0.32
CA LYS A 33 10.30 -10.10 0.74
C LYS A 33 9.13 -10.79 1.44
N LEU A 34 8.44 -10.09 2.34
CA LEU A 34 7.27 -10.62 3.06
C LEU A 34 6.07 -10.89 2.13
N LEU A 35 5.94 -10.12 1.04
CA LEU A 35 4.89 -10.31 0.02
C LEU A 35 5.28 -11.31 -1.08
N GLY A 36 6.51 -11.83 -1.08
CA GLY A 36 7.04 -12.62 -2.19
C GLY A 36 7.08 -11.83 -3.52
N LYS A 37 7.33 -10.52 -3.45
CA LYS A 37 7.42 -9.60 -4.59
C LYS A 37 8.81 -8.94 -4.64
N THR A 38 9.05 -8.14 -5.67
CA THR A 38 10.27 -7.34 -5.82
C THR A 38 10.15 -6.00 -5.11
N GLN A 39 11.27 -5.41 -4.67
CA GLN A 39 11.26 -4.06 -4.09
C GLN A 39 10.66 -3.02 -5.06
N SER A 40 10.91 -3.17 -6.37
CA SER A 40 10.31 -2.34 -7.42
C SER A 40 8.77 -2.42 -7.41
N HIS A 41 8.19 -3.58 -7.10
CA HIS A 41 6.74 -3.73 -6.98
C HIS A 41 6.19 -2.82 -5.87
N VAL A 42 6.78 -2.89 -4.67
CA VAL A 42 6.37 -2.06 -3.52
C VAL A 42 6.60 -0.57 -3.82
N SER A 43 7.71 -0.21 -4.45
CA SER A 43 7.98 1.18 -4.85
C SER A 43 6.94 1.72 -5.83
N LYS A 44 6.57 0.95 -6.87
CA LYS A 44 5.53 1.35 -7.84
C LYS A 44 4.14 1.46 -7.21
N VAL A 45 3.85 0.61 -6.21
CA VAL A 45 2.64 0.70 -5.38
C VAL A 45 2.66 2.01 -4.58
N GLU A 46 3.74 2.30 -3.87
CA GLU A 46 3.90 3.54 -3.07
C GLU A 46 3.98 4.82 -3.92
N ALA A 47 4.29 4.71 -5.21
CA ALA A 47 4.25 5.80 -6.17
C ALA A 47 2.87 5.99 -6.82
N GLY A 48 1.89 5.13 -6.51
CA GLY A 48 0.56 5.16 -7.14
C GLY A 48 0.55 4.75 -8.61
N GLN A 49 1.62 4.10 -9.08
CA GLN A 49 1.73 3.60 -10.46
C GLN A 49 1.08 2.22 -10.63
N ARG A 50 0.80 1.52 -9.52
CA ARG A 50 0.05 0.28 -9.51
C ARG A 50 -1.28 0.42 -8.77
N ARG A 51 -2.30 -0.20 -9.33
CA ARG A 51 -3.56 -0.46 -8.62
C ARG A 51 -3.32 -1.55 -7.59
N ILE A 52 -4.03 -1.41 -6.47
CA ILE A 52 -3.99 -2.33 -5.34
C ILE A 52 -5.42 -2.86 -5.22
N ASP A 53 -5.56 -4.18 -5.20
CA ASP A 53 -6.83 -4.81 -4.91
C ASP A 53 -6.99 -5.05 -3.39
N ILE A 54 -8.18 -5.47 -2.98
CA ILE A 54 -8.50 -5.67 -1.56
C ILE A 54 -7.71 -6.83 -0.93
N VAL A 55 -7.28 -7.82 -1.73
CA VAL A 55 -6.50 -8.96 -1.24
C VAL A 55 -5.09 -8.49 -0.90
N GLN A 56 -4.46 -7.76 -1.82
CA GLN A 56 -3.17 -7.12 -1.60
C GLN A 56 -3.22 -6.15 -0.41
N LEU A 57 -4.29 -5.35 -0.31
CA LEU A 57 -4.45 -4.42 0.80
C LEU A 57 -4.49 -5.14 2.16
N LYS A 58 -5.14 -6.31 2.23
CA LYS A 58 -5.13 -7.17 3.42
C LYS A 58 -3.74 -7.71 3.76
N GLU A 59 -2.96 -8.09 2.74
CA GLU A 59 -1.57 -8.54 2.95
C GLU A 59 -0.70 -7.42 3.54
N PHE A 60 -0.78 -6.20 2.97
CA PHE A 60 -0.11 -5.03 3.52
C PHE A 60 -0.57 -4.71 4.94
N ALA A 61 -1.87 -4.75 5.21
CA ALA A 61 -2.43 -4.51 6.53
C ALA A 61 -1.87 -5.48 7.58
N LYS A 62 -1.75 -6.77 7.23
CA LYS A 62 -1.14 -7.80 8.08
C LYS A 62 0.34 -7.53 8.35
N ILE A 63 1.12 -7.18 7.33
CA ILE A 63 2.55 -6.87 7.45
C ILE A 63 2.76 -5.64 8.35
N TYR A 64 1.95 -4.59 8.16
CA TYR A 64 2.06 -3.34 8.90
C TYR A 64 1.35 -3.34 10.26
N LYS A 65 0.71 -4.45 10.64
CA LYS A 65 -0.09 -4.56 11.87
C LYS A 65 -1.14 -3.46 11.99
N LYS A 66 -1.86 -3.18 10.89
CA LYS A 66 -2.96 -2.21 10.81
C LYS A 66 -4.26 -2.91 10.44
N SER A 67 -5.41 -2.35 10.84
CA SER A 67 -6.69 -2.75 10.27
C SER A 67 -6.78 -2.30 8.81
N VAL A 68 -7.58 -2.99 7.99
CA VAL A 68 -7.85 -2.58 6.61
C VAL A 68 -8.52 -1.19 6.57
N ASP A 69 -9.34 -0.87 7.57
CA ASP A 69 -10.00 0.44 7.74
C ASP A 69 -9.00 1.59 7.89
N PHE A 70 -7.75 1.31 8.27
CA PHE A 70 -6.71 2.34 8.32
C PHE A 70 -6.40 2.91 6.93
N PHE A 71 -6.60 2.11 5.88
CA PHE A 71 -6.27 2.49 4.50
C PHE A 71 -7.46 3.03 3.72
N ILE A 72 -8.68 2.77 4.18
CA ILE A 72 -9.92 3.10 3.48
C ILE A 72 -10.67 4.14 4.31
N LYS A 73 -11.04 5.25 3.67
CA LYS A 73 -11.84 6.31 4.28
C LYS A 73 -13.31 6.14 3.91
#